data_AF-C6AYA9-F1
#
_entry.id   AF-C6AYA9-F1
#
_cell.length_a   1.000
_cell.length_b   1.000
_cell.length_c   1.000
_cell.angle_alpha   90.00
_cell.angle_beta   90.00
_cell.angle_gamma   90.00
#
_symmetry.space_group_name_H-M   'P 1'
#
loop_
_entity.id
_entity.type
_entity.pdbx_description
1 polymer ?
#
loop_
_entity_poly.entity_id
_entity_poly.type
_entity_poly.pdbx_seq_one_letter_code
_entity_poly.pdbx_strand_id
1 'polypeptide(L)'
;MQRRTLLTLGTGLAVSVLTGFRPAATTTETHHRPAGLWFADMEPDGLTRTYRRYRLLLVGQRDDAVASDLSESAVEVLERFLPASRARLIRAADTRRVGVLIGTRQQDIAIMTRESAEALFAAGPPFADIRNLPLRLIVSFDSHVLVSRTDFPDSHAYAVAQTLTEHKNLLPRPAVAPDGLIPVHRGAHAYFTGETI
;
A
#
# COMPACT_ATOMS: atom_id res chain seq x y z
N MET A 1 73.07 -28.58 -7.56
CA MET A 1 72.96 -28.13 -6.14
C MET A 1 73.08 -26.61 -6.10
N GLN A 2 72.11 -25.95 -5.45
CA GLN A 2 72.22 -24.64 -4.77
C GLN A 2 72.87 -23.43 -5.50
N ARG A 3 72.10 -22.37 -5.81
CA ARG A 3 71.91 -21.18 -4.94
C ARG A 3 71.09 -20.07 -5.63
N ARG A 4 70.36 -19.35 -4.76
CA ARG A 4 69.44 -18.21 -4.97
C ARG A 4 70.13 -16.98 -5.56
N THR A 5 69.39 -16.10 -6.24
CA THR A 5 69.42 -14.65 -5.93
C THR A 5 68.14 -13.92 -6.37
N LEU A 6 67.65 -13.08 -5.44
CA LEU A 6 66.53 -12.15 -5.56
C LEU A 6 66.88 -10.94 -6.43
N LEU A 7 65.90 -10.39 -7.14
CA LEU A 7 65.97 -9.01 -7.66
C LEU A 7 64.71 -8.24 -7.27
N THR A 8 64.98 -7.25 -6.45
CA THR A 8 64.15 -6.19 -5.90
C THR A 8 63.65 -5.25 -7.00
N LEU A 9 62.36 -4.89 -6.99
CA LEU A 9 61.83 -3.77 -7.77
C LEU A 9 61.19 -2.77 -6.82
N GLY A 10 61.71 -1.55 -6.88
CA GLY A 10 61.50 -0.48 -5.92
C GLY A 10 60.12 0.13 -5.96
N THR A 11 59.63 0.41 -4.75
CA THR A 11 58.51 1.29 -4.42
C THR A 11 58.91 2.75 -4.64
N GLY A 12 58.27 3.40 -5.62
CA GLY A 12 58.31 4.86 -5.79
C GLY A 12 57.31 5.54 -4.85
N LEU A 13 57.83 6.35 -3.93
CA LEU A 13 57.08 7.30 -3.10
C LEU A 13 56.61 8.49 -3.94
N ALA A 14 55.31 8.77 -3.92
CA ALA A 14 54.78 10.10 -4.24
C ALA A 14 54.13 10.68 -2.98
N VAL A 15 54.83 11.66 -2.42
CA VAL A 15 54.41 12.53 -1.33
C VAL A 15 53.30 13.45 -1.83
N SER A 16 52.18 13.51 -1.12
CA SER A 16 51.22 14.62 -1.21
C SER A 16 50.96 15.12 0.20
N VAL A 17 51.48 16.31 0.48
CA VAL A 17 51.33 17.04 1.74
C VAL A 17 50.12 17.96 1.61
N LEU A 18 49.41 18.11 2.74
CA LEU A 18 48.47 19.19 3.10
C LEU A 18 47.09 19.16 2.43
N THR A 19 46.11 18.60 3.16
CA THR A 19 45.13 19.43 3.89
C THR A 19 44.45 18.62 5.02
N GLY A 20 44.80 18.94 6.27
CA GLY A 20 43.80 19.16 7.32
C GLY A 20 43.04 18.00 8.00
N PHE A 21 43.45 16.73 7.95
CA PHE A 21 42.79 15.69 8.76
C PHE A 21 43.55 15.42 10.07
N ARG A 22 43.06 15.99 11.19
CA ARG A 22 43.43 15.57 12.56
C ARG A 22 42.49 14.42 12.96
N PRO A 23 42.96 13.19 13.22
CA PRO A 23 42.14 12.23 13.94
C PRO A 23 42.16 12.63 15.41
N ALA A 24 41.04 13.15 15.90
CA ALA A 24 40.84 13.31 17.34
C ALA A 24 40.67 11.94 17.98
N ALA A 25 41.36 11.77 19.11
CA ALA A 25 41.47 10.55 19.88
C ALA A 25 40.12 9.95 20.27
N THR A 26 40.11 8.62 20.31
CA THR A 26 39.17 7.78 21.03
C THR A 26 38.92 8.32 22.44
N THR A 27 37.68 8.76 22.68
CA THR A 27 37.11 8.86 24.03
C THR A 27 35.85 8.02 24.04
N THR A 28 35.94 6.92 24.77
CA THR A 28 34.82 6.06 25.16
C THR A 28 33.95 6.83 26.14
N GLU A 29 32.84 7.40 25.68
CA GLU A 29 31.73 7.76 26.55
C GLU A 29 30.61 6.73 26.38
N THR A 30 30.56 5.83 27.38
CA THR A 30 29.46 4.93 27.67
C THR A 30 28.22 5.73 28.06
N HIS A 31 27.43 6.13 27.06
CA HIS A 31 26.07 6.58 27.30
C HIS A 31 25.15 5.35 27.38
N HIS A 32 24.82 4.95 28.60
CA HIS A 32 23.73 4.02 28.89
C HIS A 32 22.41 4.64 28.39
N ARG A 33 21.97 4.27 27.19
CA ARG A 33 20.57 4.41 26.78
C ARG A 33 19.84 3.11 27.15
N PRO A 34 18.66 3.19 27.79
CA PRO A 34 17.87 2.00 28.05
C PRO A 34 17.49 1.37 26.71
N ALA A 35 17.55 0.04 26.65
CA ALA A 35 17.23 -0.78 25.49
C ALA A 35 15.73 -0.64 25.13
N GLY A 36 15.38 0.45 24.45
CA GLY A 36 14.14 0.52 23.69
C GLY A 36 14.27 -0.41 22.49
N LEU A 37 13.30 -1.30 22.30
CA LEU A 37 13.17 -2.17 21.13
C LEU A 37 13.50 -1.37 19.86
N TRP A 38 14.63 -1.69 19.24
CA TRP A 38 14.91 -1.30 17.87
C TRP A 38 14.00 -2.15 16.98
N PHE A 39 12.81 -1.65 16.68
CA PHE A 39 12.13 -2.09 15.46
C PHE A 39 13.02 -1.62 14.32
N ALA A 40 13.74 -2.55 13.70
CA ALA A 40 14.37 -2.30 12.42
C ALA A 40 13.28 -1.76 11.49
N ASP A 41 13.47 -0.54 11.01
CA ASP A 41 12.66 -0.02 9.92
C ASP A 41 12.86 -0.95 8.73
N MET A 42 11.86 -1.78 8.43
CA MET A 42 11.92 -2.74 7.30
C MET A 42 11.72 -2.03 5.95
N GLU A 43 11.79 -0.70 5.94
CA GLU A 43 11.75 0.15 4.77
C GLU A 43 13.16 0.68 4.46
N PRO A 44 14.03 -0.10 3.80
CA PRO A 44 15.46 0.20 3.68
C PRO A 44 15.77 1.52 2.93
N ASP A 45 14.81 2.10 2.21
CA ASP A 45 14.96 3.31 1.40
C ASP A 45 13.99 4.45 1.77
N GLY A 46 13.02 4.23 2.68
CA GLY A 46 11.99 5.22 3.04
C GLY A 46 11.06 5.65 1.90
N LEU A 47 11.01 4.88 0.79
CA LEU A 47 10.30 5.26 -0.44
C LEU A 47 8.84 4.82 -0.48
N THR A 48 8.36 3.98 0.44
CA THR A 48 6.98 3.46 0.47
C THR A 48 5.96 4.59 0.58
N ARG A 49 6.25 5.62 1.37
CA ARG A 49 5.38 6.81 1.47
C ARG A 49 5.26 7.52 0.12
N THR A 50 6.38 7.68 -0.59
CA THR A 50 6.43 8.28 -1.93
C THR A 50 5.71 7.40 -2.95
N TYR A 51 5.92 6.10 -2.90
CA TYR A 51 5.30 5.12 -3.78
C TYR A 51 3.77 5.15 -3.69
N ARG A 52 3.22 5.20 -2.47
CA ARG A 52 1.77 5.30 -2.21
C ARG A 52 1.19 6.65 -2.57
N ARG A 53 1.97 7.72 -2.47
CA ARG A 53 1.51 9.08 -2.81
C ARG A 53 1.14 9.23 -4.29
N TYR A 54 1.76 8.47 -5.18
CA TYR A 54 1.60 8.61 -6.63
C TYR A 54 0.92 7.43 -7.32
N ARG A 55 0.37 6.48 -6.56
CA ARG A 55 -0.28 5.27 -7.10
C ARG A 55 -1.50 4.91 -6.28
N LEU A 56 -2.59 4.61 -6.96
CA LEU A 56 -3.74 3.96 -6.35
C LEU A 56 -3.42 2.49 -6.10
N LEU A 57 -3.23 2.11 -4.84
CA LEU A 57 -3.00 0.72 -4.47
C LEU A 57 -4.33 0.05 -4.12
N LEU A 58 -4.77 -0.85 -5.00
CA LEU A 58 -5.98 -1.65 -4.78
C LEU A 58 -5.58 -2.97 -4.15
N VAL A 59 -6.14 -3.27 -2.98
CA VAL A 59 -5.92 -4.55 -2.30
C VAL A 59 -6.93 -5.58 -2.78
N GLY A 60 -6.43 -6.69 -3.35
CA GLY A 60 -7.19 -7.90 -3.60
C GLY A 60 -6.82 -9.01 -2.63
N GLN A 61 -7.60 -10.08 -2.61
CA GLN A 61 -7.46 -11.20 -1.69
C GLN A 61 -7.09 -12.48 -2.44
N ARG A 62 -6.02 -13.18 -2.01
CA ARG A 62 -5.47 -14.35 -2.73
C ARG A 62 -6.28 -15.64 -2.55
N ASP A 63 -6.84 -15.86 -1.37
CA ASP A 63 -7.64 -17.05 -1.04
C ASP A 63 -9.10 -16.95 -1.52
N ASP A 64 -9.51 -15.81 -2.11
CA ASP A 64 -10.80 -15.63 -2.77
C ASP A 64 -10.58 -15.39 -4.27
N ALA A 65 -10.90 -16.39 -5.08
CA ALA A 65 -10.74 -16.36 -6.53
C ALA A 65 -11.58 -15.24 -7.19
N VAL A 66 -12.81 -15.02 -6.70
CA VAL A 66 -13.69 -13.98 -7.24
C VAL A 66 -13.12 -12.60 -6.92
N ALA A 67 -12.64 -12.39 -5.69
CA ALA A 67 -11.98 -11.14 -5.32
C ALA A 67 -10.68 -10.92 -6.11
N SER A 68 -9.91 -11.99 -6.37
CA SER A 68 -8.71 -11.93 -7.21
C SER A 68 -9.02 -11.46 -8.63
N ASP A 69 -9.96 -12.13 -9.31
CA ASP A 69 -10.37 -11.79 -10.68
C ASP A 69 -10.91 -10.35 -10.76
N LEU A 70 -11.80 -9.99 -9.82
CA LEU A 70 -12.34 -8.63 -9.72
C LEU A 70 -11.23 -7.59 -9.53
N SER A 71 -10.25 -7.86 -8.67
CA SER A 71 -9.17 -6.91 -8.38
C SER A 71 -8.21 -6.76 -9.54
N GLU A 72 -7.91 -7.83 -10.26
CA GLU A 72 -7.09 -7.79 -11.48
C GLU A 72 -7.79 -6.99 -12.57
N SER A 73 -9.05 -7.34 -12.90
CA SER A 73 -9.81 -6.61 -13.92
C SER A 73 -10.10 -5.16 -13.54
N ALA A 74 -10.37 -4.85 -12.27
CA ALA A 74 -10.56 -3.48 -11.81
C ALA A 74 -9.28 -2.65 -11.99
N VAL A 75 -8.11 -3.20 -11.66
CA VAL A 75 -6.83 -2.52 -11.90
C VAL A 75 -6.59 -2.32 -13.40
N GLU A 76 -6.85 -3.31 -14.25
CA GLU A 76 -6.72 -3.15 -15.70
C GLU A 76 -7.64 -2.06 -16.27
N VAL A 77 -8.90 -2.01 -15.82
CA VAL A 77 -9.86 -0.96 -16.19
C VAL A 77 -9.35 0.41 -15.72
N LEU A 78 -8.91 0.54 -14.48
CA LEU A 78 -8.40 1.79 -13.94
C LEU A 78 -7.11 2.23 -14.63
N GLU A 79 -6.20 1.31 -14.98
CA GLU A 79 -5.00 1.65 -15.75
C GLU A 79 -5.33 2.14 -17.16
N ARG A 80 -6.33 1.53 -17.81
CA ARG A 80 -6.73 1.87 -19.18
C ARG A 80 -7.50 3.19 -19.26
N PHE A 81 -8.43 3.42 -18.35
CA PHE A 81 -9.40 4.53 -18.44
C PHE A 81 -9.19 5.62 -17.39
N LEU A 82 -8.39 5.36 -16.35
CA LEU A 82 -7.93 6.34 -15.37
C LEU A 82 -6.40 6.26 -15.21
N PRO A 83 -5.60 6.42 -16.27
CA PRO A 83 -4.15 6.15 -16.25
C PRO A 83 -3.38 7.01 -15.25
N ALA A 84 -3.89 8.20 -14.92
CA ALA A 84 -3.34 9.07 -13.89
C ALA A 84 -3.36 8.44 -12.49
N SER A 85 -4.27 7.48 -12.22
CA SER A 85 -4.31 6.73 -10.97
C SER A 85 -3.08 5.85 -10.76
N ARG A 86 -2.42 5.43 -11.85
CA ARG A 86 -1.32 4.44 -11.84
C ARG A 86 -1.66 3.24 -10.95
N ALA A 87 -2.88 2.73 -11.12
CA ALA A 87 -3.43 1.68 -10.27
C ALA A 87 -2.51 0.46 -10.21
N ARG A 88 -2.31 -0.11 -9.02
CA ARG A 88 -1.51 -1.32 -8.84
C ARG A 88 -2.20 -2.25 -7.86
N LEU A 89 -2.19 -3.54 -8.20
CA LEU A 89 -2.73 -4.59 -7.36
C LEU A 89 -1.74 -4.96 -6.25
N ILE A 90 -2.24 -4.98 -5.02
CA ILE A 90 -1.58 -5.57 -3.86
C ILE A 90 -2.38 -6.81 -3.46
N ARG A 91 -1.72 -7.97 -3.35
CA ARG A 91 -2.39 -9.22 -2.96
C ARG A 91 -2.21 -9.49 -1.48
N ALA A 92 -3.28 -9.35 -0.72
CA ALA A 92 -3.35 -9.82 0.66
C ALA A 92 -3.45 -11.35 0.68
N ALA A 93 -2.91 -11.97 1.73
CA ALA A 93 -2.96 -13.43 1.90
C ALA A 93 -4.40 -13.91 2.10
N ASP A 94 -5.16 -13.20 2.93
CA ASP A 94 -6.51 -13.55 3.35
C ASP A 94 -7.34 -12.29 3.70
N THR A 95 -8.63 -12.51 3.98
CA THR A 95 -9.58 -11.48 4.43
C THR A 95 -9.11 -10.72 5.67
N ARG A 96 -8.52 -11.43 6.66
CA ARG A 96 -8.03 -10.80 7.89
C ARG A 96 -6.95 -9.77 7.56
N ARG A 97 -6.04 -10.11 6.65
CA ARG A 97 -4.94 -9.25 6.20
C ARG A 97 -5.45 -8.04 5.43
N VAL A 98 -6.51 -8.17 4.62
CA VAL A 98 -7.19 -7.01 4.00
C VAL A 98 -7.64 -6.03 5.08
N GLY A 99 -8.34 -6.53 6.11
CA GLY A 99 -8.80 -5.70 7.23
C GLY A 99 -7.65 -5.04 8.00
N VAL A 100 -6.54 -5.73 8.23
CA VAL A 100 -5.34 -5.13 8.86
C VAL A 100 -4.78 -3.99 8.00
N LEU A 101 -4.68 -4.18 6.68
CA LEU A 101 -4.10 -3.18 5.77
C LEU A 101 -4.92 -1.90 5.72
N ILE A 102 -6.25 -2.01 5.63
CA ILE A 102 -7.15 -0.85 5.69
C ILE A 102 -7.18 -0.26 7.11
N GLY A 103 -7.33 -1.13 8.13
CA GLY A 103 -7.43 -0.78 9.55
C GLY A 103 -6.28 0.05 10.08
N THR A 104 -5.06 -0.30 9.65
CA THR A 104 -3.81 0.36 10.05
C THR A 104 -3.38 1.46 9.08
N ARG A 105 -4.25 1.87 8.15
CA ARG A 105 -3.98 2.91 7.14
C ARG A 105 -2.78 2.60 6.24
N GLN A 106 -2.45 1.33 6.09
CA GLN A 106 -1.41 0.91 5.15
C GLN A 106 -1.93 0.94 3.71
N GLN A 107 -3.22 0.74 3.49
CA GLN A 107 -3.82 0.81 2.17
C GLN A 107 -5.12 1.61 2.24
N ASP A 108 -5.52 2.19 1.11
CA ASP A 108 -6.66 3.10 1.06
C ASP A 108 -7.95 2.43 0.58
N ILE A 109 -7.85 1.47 -0.37
CA ILE A 109 -9.00 0.77 -0.96
C ILE A 109 -8.76 -0.74 -1.08
N ALA A 110 -9.82 -1.53 -1.03
CA ALA A 110 -9.76 -2.99 -1.15
C ALA A 110 -11.04 -3.60 -1.73
N ILE A 111 -10.93 -4.73 -2.43
CA ILE A 111 -12.08 -5.57 -2.79
C ILE A 111 -12.13 -6.77 -1.84
N MET A 112 -13.31 -7.02 -1.28
CA MET A 112 -13.60 -8.16 -0.40
C MET A 112 -15.07 -8.55 -0.48
N THR A 113 -15.45 -9.69 0.11
CA THR A 113 -16.87 -10.06 0.20
C THR A 113 -17.65 -9.05 1.03
N ARG A 114 -18.94 -8.87 0.72
CA ARG A 114 -19.84 -7.98 1.47
C ARG A 114 -19.91 -8.36 2.95
N GLU A 115 -20.09 -9.65 3.23
CA GLU A 115 -20.11 -10.19 4.59
C GLU A 115 -18.83 -9.81 5.36
N SER A 116 -17.67 -9.95 4.74
CA SER A 116 -16.41 -9.60 5.37
C SER A 116 -16.26 -8.09 5.59
N ALA A 117 -16.74 -7.27 4.66
CA ALA A 117 -16.74 -5.82 4.82
C ALA A 117 -17.66 -5.40 5.98
N GLU A 118 -18.83 -6.03 6.12
CA GLU A 118 -19.77 -5.78 7.21
C GLU A 118 -19.21 -6.24 8.56
N ALA A 119 -18.59 -7.41 8.60
CA ALA A 119 -17.87 -7.88 9.78
C ALA A 119 -16.73 -6.93 10.17
N LEU A 120 -15.97 -6.43 9.20
CA LEU A 120 -14.91 -5.45 9.44
C LEU A 120 -15.47 -4.12 9.97
N PHE A 121 -16.58 -3.63 9.41
CA PHE A 121 -17.24 -2.41 9.84
C PHE A 121 -17.82 -2.53 11.26
N ALA A 122 -18.41 -3.69 11.60
CA ALA A 122 -18.98 -3.97 12.90
C ALA A 122 -17.94 -4.39 13.96
N ALA A 123 -16.65 -4.50 13.60
CA ALA A 123 -15.62 -5.13 14.43
C ALA A 123 -16.03 -6.54 14.91
N GLY A 124 -16.70 -7.31 14.07
CA GLY A 124 -17.01 -8.72 14.27
C GLY A 124 -15.83 -9.64 13.90
N PRO A 125 -15.88 -10.94 14.24
CA PRO A 125 -14.85 -11.90 13.81
C PRO A 125 -14.70 -11.91 12.27
N PRO A 126 -13.46 -12.00 11.72
CA PRO A 126 -12.18 -12.18 12.42
C PRO A 126 -11.50 -10.85 12.85
N PHE A 127 -12.22 -9.73 12.83
CA PHE A 127 -11.71 -8.37 13.04
C PHE A 127 -11.98 -7.79 14.43
N ALA A 128 -12.25 -8.62 15.44
CA ALA A 128 -12.69 -8.18 16.78
C ALA A 128 -11.69 -7.23 17.50
N ASP A 129 -10.42 -7.26 17.11
CA ASP A 129 -9.33 -6.41 17.58
C ASP A 129 -9.13 -5.13 16.73
N ILE A 130 -9.75 -5.04 15.55
CA ILE A 130 -9.76 -3.84 14.71
C ILE A 130 -11.04 -3.05 14.99
N ARG A 131 -10.94 -2.04 15.86
CA ARG A 131 -12.09 -1.22 16.28
C ARG A 131 -12.13 0.12 15.57
N ASN A 132 -13.33 0.68 15.48
CA ASN A 132 -13.58 2.05 15.00
C ASN A 132 -12.99 2.33 13.62
N LEU A 133 -12.96 1.33 12.73
CA LEU A 133 -12.51 1.52 11.36
C LEU A 133 -13.62 2.22 10.57
N PRO A 134 -13.46 3.49 10.17
CA PRO A 134 -14.53 4.18 9.47
C PRO A 134 -14.43 3.81 7.99
N LEU A 135 -15.03 2.66 7.66
CA LEU A 135 -15.10 2.07 6.34
C LEU A 135 -16.18 2.77 5.49
N ARG A 136 -15.96 2.85 4.18
CA ARG A 136 -16.92 3.37 3.20
C ARG A 136 -17.00 2.47 1.98
N LEU A 137 -18.15 2.43 1.32
CA LEU A 137 -18.33 1.74 0.04
C LEU A 137 -18.10 2.68 -1.14
N ILE A 138 -17.40 2.22 -2.18
CA ILE A 138 -17.25 2.94 -3.45
C ILE A 138 -18.17 2.35 -4.52
N VAL A 139 -18.06 1.04 -4.79
CA VAL A 139 -18.94 0.30 -5.72
C VAL A 139 -19.27 -1.08 -5.16
N SER A 140 -20.35 -1.68 -5.63
CA SER A 140 -20.69 -3.09 -5.37
C SER A 140 -20.55 -3.95 -6.62
N PHE A 141 -20.21 -5.23 -6.40
CA PHE A 141 -20.00 -6.28 -7.39
C PHE A 141 -20.75 -7.54 -6.95
N ASP A 142 -22.08 -7.53 -7.02
CA ASP A 142 -22.90 -8.66 -6.54
C ASP A 142 -22.57 -9.00 -5.06
N SER A 143 -21.94 -10.16 -4.77
CA SER A 143 -21.50 -10.55 -3.41
C SER A 143 -20.24 -9.85 -2.88
N HIS A 144 -19.56 -9.03 -3.70
CA HIS A 144 -18.32 -8.34 -3.35
C HIS A 144 -18.50 -6.84 -3.37
N VAL A 145 -17.64 -6.13 -2.65
CA VAL A 145 -17.67 -4.67 -2.56
C VAL A 145 -16.27 -4.08 -2.65
N LEU A 146 -16.15 -2.91 -3.28
CA LEU A 146 -14.97 -2.08 -3.19
C LEU A 146 -15.14 -1.15 -1.99
N VAL A 147 -14.31 -1.35 -0.98
CA VAL A 147 -14.29 -0.54 0.25
C VAL A 147 -13.15 0.45 0.23
N SER A 148 -13.29 1.53 1.00
CA SER A 148 -12.22 2.48 1.25
C SER A 148 -12.18 2.93 2.70
N ARG A 149 -11.06 3.56 3.06
CA ARG A 149 -10.98 4.42 4.23
C ARG A 149 -11.84 5.68 4.03
N THR A 150 -12.26 6.30 5.12
CA THR A 150 -13.12 7.51 5.13
C THR A 150 -12.43 8.78 4.63
N ASP A 151 -11.12 8.87 4.79
CA ASP A 151 -10.30 9.99 4.30
C ASP A 151 -9.67 9.67 2.93
N PHE A 152 -10.16 8.66 2.24
CA PHE A 152 -9.87 8.53 0.83
C PHE A 152 -10.45 9.78 0.12
N PRO A 153 -9.71 10.48 -0.77
CA PRO A 153 -10.19 11.76 -1.30
C PRO A 153 -11.50 11.61 -2.09
N ASP A 154 -12.43 12.55 -1.90
CA ASP A 154 -13.74 12.53 -2.57
C ASP A 154 -13.62 12.49 -4.09
N SER A 155 -12.71 13.29 -4.67
CA SER A 155 -12.44 13.29 -6.11
C SER A 155 -11.91 11.95 -6.61
N HIS A 156 -11.14 11.22 -5.80
CA HIS A 156 -10.63 9.90 -6.16
C HIS A 156 -11.74 8.86 -6.10
N ALA A 157 -12.56 8.88 -5.04
CA ALA A 157 -13.70 7.97 -4.92
C ALA A 157 -14.71 8.18 -6.06
N TYR A 158 -14.98 9.44 -6.41
CA TYR A 158 -15.82 9.80 -7.55
C TYR A 158 -15.25 9.20 -8.85
N ALA A 159 -13.97 9.48 -9.15
CA ALA A 159 -13.35 8.99 -10.38
C ALA A 159 -13.31 7.47 -10.46
N VAL A 160 -12.99 6.78 -9.36
CA VAL A 160 -12.98 5.30 -9.31
C VAL A 160 -14.39 4.74 -9.53
N ALA A 161 -15.40 5.29 -8.84
CA ALA A 161 -16.79 4.85 -9.02
C ALA A 161 -17.27 5.07 -10.45
N GLN A 162 -16.98 6.23 -11.01
CA GLN A 162 -17.30 6.57 -12.40
C GLN A 162 -16.66 5.60 -13.37
N THR A 163 -15.34 5.46 -13.34
CA THR A 163 -14.59 4.63 -14.30
C THR A 163 -15.03 3.17 -14.26
N LEU A 164 -15.20 2.59 -13.07
CA LEU A 164 -15.61 1.19 -12.94
C LEU A 164 -17.06 0.96 -13.40
N THR A 165 -17.95 1.93 -13.19
CA THR A 165 -19.36 1.83 -13.59
C THR A 165 -19.56 2.03 -15.09
N GLU A 166 -18.87 3.02 -15.69
CA GLU A 166 -18.92 3.29 -17.13
C GLU A 166 -18.34 2.13 -17.96
N HIS A 167 -17.35 1.42 -17.42
CA HIS A 167 -16.69 0.29 -18.07
C HIS A 167 -17.02 -1.07 -17.43
N LYS A 168 -18.19 -1.18 -16.78
CA LYS A 168 -18.63 -2.38 -16.04
C LYS A 168 -18.68 -3.67 -16.87
N ASN A 169 -18.78 -3.55 -18.19
CA ASN A 169 -18.78 -4.68 -19.13
C ASN A 169 -17.41 -5.36 -19.28
N LEU A 170 -16.34 -4.72 -18.81
CA LEU A 170 -14.98 -5.27 -18.81
C LEU A 170 -14.63 -5.96 -17.47
N LEU A 171 -15.54 -5.94 -16.52
CA LEU A 171 -15.36 -6.56 -15.21
C LEU A 171 -16.05 -7.93 -15.19
N PRO A 172 -15.50 -8.93 -14.47
CA PRO A 172 -16.14 -10.24 -14.29
C PRO A 172 -17.56 -10.12 -13.73
N ARG A 173 -17.79 -9.10 -12.89
CA ARG A 173 -19.10 -8.71 -12.39
C ARG A 173 -19.26 -7.20 -12.53
N PRO A 174 -20.43 -6.71 -12.96
CA PRO A 174 -20.62 -5.29 -13.22
C PRO A 174 -20.54 -4.47 -11.92
N ALA A 175 -19.84 -3.34 -11.97
CA ALA A 175 -19.88 -2.34 -10.92
C ALA A 175 -21.25 -1.65 -10.90
N VAL A 176 -21.84 -1.55 -9.71
CA VAL A 176 -23.12 -0.86 -9.49
C VAL A 176 -23.06 0.02 -8.23
N ALA A 177 -24.07 0.88 -8.08
CA ALA A 177 -24.26 1.70 -6.90
C ALA A 177 -24.23 0.83 -5.63
N PRO A 178 -23.45 1.20 -4.59
CA PRO A 178 -23.45 0.44 -3.36
C PRO A 178 -24.75 0.54 -2.59
N ASP A 179 -25.01 -0.51 -1.84
CA ASP A 179 -26.13 -0.66 -0.92
C ASP A 179 -25.67 -1.36 0.37
N GLY A 180 -26.55 -1.45 1.36
CA GLY A 180 -26.31 -2.18 2.60
C GLY A 180 -25.95 -1.31 3.81
N LEU A 181 -25.33 -1.94 4.80
CA LEU A 181 -25.12 -1.36 6.14
C LEU A 181 -23.97 -0.33 6.19
N ILE A 182 -22.97 -0.49 5.34
CA ILE A 182 -21.77 0.36 5.35
C ILE A 182 -22.08 1.63 4.57
N PRO A 183 -21.82 2.84 5.12
CA PRO A 183 -22.10 4.08 4.42
C PRO A 183 -21.30 4.21 3.12
N VAL A 184 -21.94 4.75 2.09
CA VAL A 184 -21.28 5.06 0.80
C VAL A 184 -20.28 6.21 1.00
N HIS A 185 -19.15 6.14 0.29
CA HIS A 185 -18.18 7.23 0.26
C HIS A 185 -18.80 8.48 -0.38
N ARG A 186 -18.57 9.68 0.17
CA ARG A 186 -19.20 10.91 -0.34
C ARG A 186 -18.93 11.13 -1.83
N GLY A 187 -17.68 11.01 -2.27
CA GLY A 187 -17.35 11.06 -3.70
C GLY A 187 -18.09 10.05 -4.59
N ALA A 188 -18.23 8.81 -4.14
CA ALA A 188 -18.98 7.78 -4.89
C ALA A 188 -20.48 8.07 -4.89
N HIS A 189 -21.04 8.50 -3.74
CA HIS A 189 -22.43 8.94 -3.63
C HIS A 189 -22.74 10.05 -4.63
N ALA A 190 -21.87 11.07 -4.71
CA ALA A 190 -22.04 12.18 -5.64
C ALA A 190 -22.08 11.72 -7.11
N TYR A 191 -21.24 10.75 -7.49
CA TYR A 191 -21.30 10.14 -8.81
C TYR A 191 -22.67 9.46 -9.08
N PHE A 192 -23.14 8.61 -8.16
CA PHE A 192 -24.38 7.85 -8.37
C PHE A 192 -25.66 8.70 -8.29
N THR A 193 -25.60 9.86 -7.63
CA THR A 193 -26.74 10.76 -7.44
C THR A 193 -26.70 11.99 -8.35
N GLY A 194 -25.58 12.25 -9.04
CA GLY A 194 -25.39 13.45 -9.85
C GLY A 194 -25.14 14.73 -9.03
N GLU A 195 -24.78 14.60 -7.75
CA GLU A 195 -24.40 15.72 -6.89
C GLU A 195 -22.97 16.20 -7.17
N THR A 196 -22.67 17.44 -6.79
CA THR A 196 -21.30 17.99 -6.85
C THR A 196 -20.50 17.65 -5.60
N ILE A 197 -19.22 17.28 -5.76
CA ILE A 197 -18.30 16.94 -4.66
C ILE A 197 -17.68 18.17 -4.00
#